data_AF-A0A9P9PK68-F1
#
_entry.id   AF-A0A9P9PK68-F1
#
_cell.length_a   1.000
_cell.length_b   1.000
_cell.length_c   1.000
_cell.angle_alpha   90.00
_cell.angle_beta   90.00
_cell.angle_gamma   90.00
#
_symmetry.space_group_name_H-M   'P 1'
#
loop_
_entity.id
_entity.type
_entity.pdbx_description
1 polymer ?
#
loop_
_entity_poly.entity_id
_entity_poly.type
_entity_poly.pdbx_seq_one_letter_code
_entity_poly.pdbx_strand_id
1 'polypeptide(L)'
;MTSVHIGVLAVGPLTAITLHELVLRRTEIDHLTLPLLAISSTAYLVLIHYTDFVTATAVAAAFWCPLWLYIGAYRALFHPLKSYPGPFGAKLSRWWTIKQAWDSNLHYHLVQQRLQRQYGDYVRTGPRELTIFDPAAIQPMLGFQTKTTKGPFYDIMEKSLHLTRDKAFHRQRRKIWDNAMKTSLSDYAPHVETFTDQLLTRLGDEEGKLIPLLVYMNYYSYDVMAQLAFGKPMGFVKGDSNDIADSILNTFTSGLDAMGFMYHMPWLMNALSVLTSFAGPMKEWTDWSVNQMKARMALQAAQPDLISHLIDATPNNDSGRQLLYGESRLIISAGSETTSSALTFIFMHLATHPTYMRAIRQEFRENATNYNCQRPLPLLDATIHESMRLWPSIFFAPQRVTPPEGLTINHHFIPGNMLIHVPPFALNRDSRNFAHPDSFIPERWTSRPELVLNKNAFYPFSTGPYNCVGKGLAMLELRSVVGRVVNEFDIILPEGFAEEKYWEGVKDHFTAGPPKQEVKFLRVKE
;
A
#
# COMPACT_ATOMS: atom_id res chain seq x y z
N MET A 1 -32.94 -1.96 -45.57
CA MET A 1 -33.22 -1.34 -44.25
C MET A 1 -34.58 -1.81 -43.74
N THR A 2 -34.72 -3.12 -43.57
CA THR A 2 -35.95 -3.79 -43.15
C THR A 2 -35.91 -3.97 -41.63
N SER A 3 -36.70 -3.14 -40.93
CA SER A 3 -37.20 -3.32 -39.57
C SER A 3 -36.26 -3.99 -38.56
N VAL A 4 -35.34 -3.22 -37.97
CA VAL A 4 -34.99 -3.49 -36.57
C VAL A 4 -36.31 -3.38 -35.80
N HIS A 5 -36.86 -4.51 -35.35
CA HIS A 5 -38.17 -4.57 -34.72
C HIS A 5 -38.23 -3.52 -33.60
N ILE A 6 -39.26 -2.67 -33.60
CA ILE A 6 -39.57 -1.71 -32.51
C ILE A 6 -39.49 -2.40 -31.14
N GLY A 7 -39.86 -3.69 -31.07
CA GLY A 7 -39.71 -4.53 -29.89
C GLY A 7 -38.29 -4.63 -29.35
N VAL A 8 -37.26 -4.75 -30.21
CA VAL A 8 -35.86 -4.83 -29.77
C VAL A 8 -35.38 -3.49 -29.17
N LEU A 9 -35.81 -2.38 -29.77
CA LEU A 9 -35.53 -1.03 -29.28
C LEU A 9 -36.25 -0.71 -27.96
N ALA A 10 -37.40 -1.33 -27.69
CA ALA A 10 -38.13 -1.19 -26.43
C ALA A 10 -37.65 -2.15 -25.31
N VAL A 11 -37.27 -3.38 -25.68
CA VAL A 11 -36.80 -4.41 -24.74
C VAL A 11 -35.39 -4.13 -24.23
N GLY A 12 -34.51 -3.55 -25.05
CA GLY A 12 -33.14 -3.18 -24.66
C GLY A 12 -33.07 -2.28 -23.41
N PRO A 13 -33.75 -1.12 -23.38
CA PRO A 13 -33.78 -0.25 -22.23
C PRO A 13 -34.35 -0.90 -20.96
N LEU A 14 -35.44 -1.67 -21.09
CA LEU A 14 -36.08 -2.34 -19.95
C LEU A 14 -35.17 -3.42 -19.35
N THR A 15 -34.52 -4.22 -20.19
CA THR A 15 -33.57 -5.25 -19.74
C THR A 15 -32.33 -4.62 -19.10
N ALA A 16 -31.81 -3.52 -19.66
CA ALA A 16 -30.73 -2.74 -19.07
C ALA A 16 -31.07 -2.22 -17.66
N ILE A 17 -32.23 -1.56 -17.50
CA ILE A 17 -32.68 -1.04 -16.21
C ILE A 17 -32.87 -2.20 -15.20
N THR A 18 -33.51 -3.28 -15.64
CA THR A 18 -33.75 -4.48 -14.81
C THR A 18 -32.42 -5.10 -14.34
N LEU A 19 -31.43 -5.19 -15.24
CA LEU A 19 -30.09 -5.69 -14.91
C LEU A 19 -29.43 -4.82 -13.83
N HIS A 20 -29.54 -3.50 -13.92
CA HIS A 20 -28.99 -2.64 -12.87
C HIS A 20 -29.70 -2.84 -11.52
N GLU A 21 -31.03 -2.83 -11.54
CA GLU A 21 -31.87 -2.88 -10.34
C GLU A 21 -31.78 -4.21 -9.58
N LEU A 22 -31.67 -5.32 -10.31
CA LEU A 22 -31.65 -6.67 -9.73
C LEU A 22 -30.23 -7.20 -9.51
N VAL A 23 -29.26 -6.82 -10.35
CA VAL A 23 -27.92 -7.42 -10.33
C VAL A 23 -26.84 -6.39 -10.02
N LEU A 24 -26.58 -5.41 -10.90
CA LEU A 24 -25.34 -4.61 -10.83
C LEU A 24 -25.22 -3.75 -9.57
N ARG A 25 -26.33 -3.32 -8.97
CA ARG A 25 -26.29 -2.55 -7.71
C ARG A 25 -26.19 -3.42 -6.45
N ARG A 26 -26.43 -4.74 -6.57
CA ARG A 26 -26.49 -5.69 -5.45
C ARG A 26 -25.28 -6.62 -5.40
N THR A 27 -24.63 -6.84 -6.55
CA THR A 27 -23.52 -7.76 -6.70
C THR A 27 -22.23 -7.00 -7.01
N GLU A 28 -21.14 -7.41 -6.36
CA GLU A 28 -19.80 -6.91 -6.67
C GLU A 28 -19.32 -7.57 -7.97
N ILE A 29 -19.03 -6.76 -8.99
CA ILE A 29 -18.67 -7.24 -10.33
C ILE A 29 -17.19 -7.00 -10.68
N ASP A 30 -16.40 -6.42 -9.77
CA ASP A 30 -15.01 -6.03 -10.04
C ASP A 30 -14.15 -7.22 -10.54
N HIS A 31 -14.39 -8.43 -10.03
CA HIS A 31 -13.70 -9.66 -10.42
C HIS A 31 -14.24 -10.31 -11.71
N LEU A 32 -15.41 -9.87 -12.22
CA LEU A 32 -16.06 -10.44 -13.41
C LEU A 32 -15.79 -9.62 -14.67
N THR A 33 -14.97 -8.57 -14.60
CA THR A 33 -14.82 -7.61 -15.69
C THR A 33 -14.35 -8.23 -17.00
N LEU A 34 -13.28 -9.05 -16.96
CA LEU A 34 -12.79 -9.72 -18.17
C LEU A 34 -13.81 -10.72 -18.76
N PRO A 35 -14.42 -11.63 -17.97
CA PRO A 35 -15.52 -12.46 -18.45
C PRO A 35 -16.67 -11.67 -19.06
N LEU A 36 -17.11 -10.58 -18.42
CA LEU A 36 -18.20 -9.74 -18.92
C LEU A 36 -17.85 -9.06 -20.24
N LEU A 37 -16.61 -8.56 -20.39
CA LEU A 37 -16.13 -8.00 -21.65
C LEU A 37 -16.05 -9.06 -22.75
N ALA A 38 -15.57 -10.26 -22.44
CA ALA A 38 -15.50 -11.37 -23.39
C ALA A 38 -16.90 -11.82 -23.84
N ILE A 39 -17.83 -12.02 -22.90
CA ILE A 39 -19.22 -12.39 -23.19
C ILE A 39 -19.89 -11.30 -24.03
N SER A 40 -19.77 -10.03 -23.63
CA SER A 40 -20.37 -8.90 -24.37
C SER A 40 -19.81 -8.78 -25.78
N SER A 41 -18.49 -8.93 -25.94
CA SER A 41 -17.83 -8.82 -27.25
C SER A 41 -18.22 -10.00 -28.15
N THR A 42 -18.29 -11.20 -27.59
CA THR A 42 -18.71 -12.42 -28.32
C THR A 42 -20.16 -12.29 -28.77
N ALA A 43 -21.06 -11.87 -27.87
CA ALA A 43 -22.46 -11.63 -28.20
C ALA A 43 -22.62 -10.59 -29.32
N TYR A 44 -21.81 -9.51 -29.30
CA TYR A 44 -21.81 -8.50 -30.35
C TYR A 44 -21.32 -9.05 -31.70
N LEU A 45 -20.23 -9.83 -31.72
CA LEU A 45 -19.71 -10.45 -32.95
C LEU A 45 -20.68 -11.50 -33.52
N VAL A 46 -21.32 -12.30 -32.67
CA VAL A 46 -22.38 -13.24 -33.05
C VAL A 46 -23.56 -12.48 -33.67
N LEU A 47 -23.96 -11.37 -33.07
CA LEU A 47 -25.04 -10.54 -33.61
C LEU A 47 -24.69 -9.97 -34.99
N ILE A 48 -23.45 -9.50 -35.19
CA ILE A 48 -22.97 -9.07 -36.52
C ILE A 48 -23.05 -10.22 -37.52
N HIS A 49 -22.63 -11.43 -37.12
CA HIS A 49 -22.61 -12.60 -38.01
C HIS A 49 -24.01 -13.00 -38.50
N TYR A 50 -25.03 -12.94 -37.64
CA TYR A 50 -26.40 -13.33 -37.98
C TYR A 50 -27.27 -12.19 -38.53
N THR A 51 -26.84 -10.94 -38.37
CA THR A 51 -27.58 -9.76 -38.87
C THR A 51 -26.70 -8.95 -39.80
N ASP A 52 -26.30 -7.75 -39.38
CA ASP A 52 -25.35 -6.87 -40.05
C ASP A 52 -24.76 -5.89 -39.02
N PHE A 53 -23.70 -5.18 -39.38
CA PHE A 53 -23.03 -4.24 -38.49
C PHE A 53 -23.95 -3.13 -37.97
N VAL A 54 -24.83 -2.59 -38.81
CA VAL A 54 -25.72 -1.48 -38.45
C VAL A 54 -26.76 -1.97 -37.44
N THR A 55 -27.41 -3.10 -37.72
CA THR A 55 -28.37 -3.72 -36.81
C THR A 55 -27.73 -4.09 -35.48
N ALA A 56 -26.57 -4.76 -35.49
CA ALA A 56 -25.88 -5.14 -34.26
C ALA A 56 -25.50 -3.93 -33.40
N THR A 57 -25.00 -2.86 -34.02
CA THR A 57 -24.67 -1.59 -33.33
C THR A 57 -25.91 -0.95 -32.74
N ALA A 58 -27.03 -0.91 -33.48
CA ALA A 58 -28.28 -0.35 -33.00
C ALA A 58 -28.82 -1.10 -31.77
N VAL A 59 -28.79 -2.43 -31.77
CA VAL A 59 -29.19 -3.27 -30.63
C VAL A 59 -28.27 -3.05 -29.43
N ALA A 60 -26.95 -3.04 -29.65
CA ALA A 60 -25.99 -2.78 -28.58
C ALA A 60 -26.20 -1.39 -27.96
N ALA A 61 -26.38 -0.35 -28.79
CA ALA A 61 -26.66 1.01 -28.33
C ALA A 61 -27.98 1.10 -27.56
N ALA A 62 -29.04 0.43 -28.03
CA ALA A 62 -30.35 0.37 -27.38
C ALA A 62 -30.31 -0.28 -25.99
N PHE A 63 -29.29 -1.09 -25.69
CA PHE A 63 -29.07 -1.65 -24.37
C PHE A 63 -28.09 -0.80 -23.53
N TRP A 64 -26.90 -0.51 -24.07
CA TRP A 64 -25.83 0.14 -23.32
C TRP A 64 -26.13 1.61 -23.00
N CYS A 65 -26.69 2.38 -23.93
CA CYS A 65 -26.96 3.80 -23.68
C CYS A 65 -27.97 4.00 -22.52
N PRO A 66 -29.14 3.32 -22.50
CA PRO A 66 -30.04 3.39 -21.35
C PRO A 66 -29.40 2.87 -20.06
N LEU A 67 -28.60 1.80 -20.11
CA LEU A 67 -27.91 1.28 -18.94
C LEU A 67 -27.00 2.34 -18.30
N TRP A 68 -26.14 2.97 -19.10
CA TRP A 68 -25.20 3.98 -18.62
C TRP A 68 -25.91 5.24 -18.12
N LEU A 69 -26.94 5.71 -18.84
CA LEU A 69 -27.76 6.84 -18.44
C LEU A 69 -28.47 6.56 -17.10
N TYR A 70 -29.06 5.37 -16.95
CA TYR A 70 -29.74 4.96 -15.74
C TYR A 70 -28.79 4.83 -14.55
N ILE A 71 -27.63 4.19 -14.73
CA ILE A 71 -26.57 4.11 -13.71
C ILE A 71 -26.13 5.52 -13.29
N GLY A 72 -25.93 6.44 -14.24
CA GLY A 72 -25.56 7.82 -13.98
C GLY A 72 -26.63 8.56 -13.16
N ALA A 73 -27.89 8.48 -13.58
CA ALA A 73 -29.02 9.08 -12.88
C ALA A 73 -29.19 8.50 -11.47
N TYR A 74 -29.11 7.17 -11.32
CA TYR A 74 -29.12 6.50 -10.03
C TYR A 74 -28.02 7.01 -9.11
N ARG A 75 -26.77 7.03 -9.59
CA ARG A 75 -25.61 7.48 -8.81
C ARG A 75 -25.71 8.93 -8.35
N ALA A 76 -26.24 9.80 -9.20
CA ALA A 76 -26.42 11.23 -8.92
C ALA A 76 -27.58 11.50 -7.95
N LEU A 77 -28.74 10.89 -8.16
CA LEU A 77 -30.00 11.31 -7.54
C LEU A 77 -30.55 10.35 -6.49
N PHE A 78 -30.29 9.05 -6.63
CA PHE A 78 -30.96 7.99 -5.86
C PHE A 78 -30.02 7.16 -4.98
N HIS A 79 -28.71 7.25 -5.21
CA HIS A 79 -27.71 6.48 -4.47
C HIS A 79 -27.79 6.77 -2.96
N PRO A 80 -27.58 5.77 -2.08
CA PRO A 80 -27.62 5.96 -0.63
C PRO A 80 -26.68 7.05 -0.11
N LEU A 81 -25.56 7.29 -0.81
CA LEU A 81 -24.60 8.36 -0.50
C LEU A 81 -24.95 9.73 -1.11
N LYS A 82 -26.18 9.96 -1.59
CA LYS A 82 -26.56 11.23 -2.26
C LYS A 82 -26.42 12.46 -1.37
N SER A 83 -26.65 12.31 -0.06
CA SER A 83 -26.56 13.39 0.93
C SER A 83 -25.11 13.78 1.28
N TYR A 84 -24.14 12.91 0.99
CA TYR A 84 -22.74 13.20 1.28
C TYR A 84 -22.16 14.18 0.25
N PRO A 85 -21.46 15.24 0.72
CA PRO A 85 -20.85 16.23 -0.15
C PRO A 85 -19.66 15.63 -0.92
N GLY A 86 -19.25 16.28 -2.00
CA GLY A 86 -18.11 15.86 -2.81
C GLY A 86 -18.26 16.23 -4.28
N PRO A 87 -17.17 16.14 -5.07
CA PRO A 87 -17.18 16.53 -6.47
C PRO A 87 -18.18 15.72 -7.30
N PHE A 88 -18.95 16.38 -8.15
CA PHE A 88 -20.01 15.73 -8.93
C PHE A 88 -19.48 14.58 -9.81
N GLY A 89 -18.31 14.76 -10.45
CA GLY A 89 -17.67 13.70 -11.23
C GLY A 89 -17.32 12.46 -10.41
N ALA A 90 -16.87 12.64 -9.15
CA ALA A 90 -16.57 11.54 -8.24
C ALA A 90 -17.83 10.73 -7.89
N LYS A 91 -18.98 11.40 -7.75
CA LYS A 91 -20.28 10.74 -7.50
C LYS A 91 -20.68 9.81 -8.65
N LEU A 92 -20.29 10.14 -9.88
CA LEU A 92 -20.67 9.40 -11.08
C LEU A 92 -19.69 8.26 -11.41
N SER A 93 -18.38 8.49 -11.27
CA SER A 93 -17.38 7.56 -11.79
C SER A 93 -16.01 7.66 -11.11
N ARG A 94 -15.30 6.52 -11.03
CA ARG A 94 -13.90 6.45 -10.63
C ARG A 94 -12.92 7.00 -11.67
N TRP A 95 -13.37 7.19 -12.91
CA TRP A 95 -12.58 7.91 -13.93
C TRP A 95 -12.26 9.35 -13.48
N TRP A 96 -13.12 9.96 -12.65
CA TRP A 96 -12.81 11.25 -12.05
C TRP A 96 -11.58 11.17 -11.13
N THR A 97 -11.47 10.14 -10.29
CA THR A 97 -10.33 9.92 -9.41
C THR A 97 -9.05 9.70 -10.20
N ILE A 98 -9.10 8.88 -11.26
CA ILE A 98 -7.95 8.68 -12.16
C ILE A 98 -7.53 10.00 -12.80
N LYS A 99 -8.49 10.81 -13.28
CA LYS A 99 -8.20 12.13 -13.82
C LYS A 99 -7.53 13.02 -12.76
N GLN A 100 -7.99 13.01 -11.51
CA GLN A 100 -7.34 13.79 -10.44
C GLN A 100 -5.93 13.31 -10.13
N ALA A 101 -5.70 11.99 -10.08
CA ALA A 101 -4.37 11.43 -9.92
C ALA A 101 -3.45 11.85 -11.09
N TRP A 102 -3.98 11.85 -12.32
CA TRP A 102 -3.26 12.30 -13.51
C TRP A 102 -2.93 13.79 -13.48
N ASP A 103 -3.94 14.64 -13.29
CA ASP A 103 -3.79 16.11 -13.26
C ASP A 103 -2.84 16.56 -12.14
N SER A 104 -2.80 15.82 -11.02
CA SER A 104 -1.91 16.10 -9.89
C SER A 104 -0.56 15.41 -9.97
N ASN A 105 -0.25 14.72 -11.07
CA ASN A 105 1.00 13.95 -11.22
C ASN A 105 1.24 12.99 -10.03
N LEU A 106 0.22 12.22 -9.67
CA LEU A 106 0.19 11.25 -8.57
C LEU A 106 0.27 11.86 -7.15
N HIS A 107 -0.02 13.15 -6.96
CA HIS A 107 -0.17 13.76 -5.64
C HIS A 107 -1.63 13.70 -5.14
N TYR A 108 -2.24 12.51 -5.18
CA TYR A 108 -3.65 12.33 -4.79
C TYR A 108 -3.90 12.63 -3.30
N HIS A 109 -2.90 12.43 -2.43
CA HIS A 109 -2.95 12.83 -1.03
C HIS A 109 -3.19 14.35 -0.85
N LEU A 110 -2.64 15.21 -1.73
CA LEU A 110 -2.92 16.65 -1.75
C LEU A 110 -4.32 16.95 -2.28
N VAL A 111 -4.80 16.17 -3.27
CA VAL A 111 -6.20 16.25 -3.73
C VAL A 111 -7.13 15.97 -2.55
N GLN A 112 -6.88 14.92 -1.78
CA GLN A 112 -7.69 14.57 -0.60
C GLN A 112 -7.71 15.69 0.45
N GLN A 113 -6.57 16.30 0.78
CA GLN A 113 -6.54 17.45 1.70
C GLN A 113 -7.35 18.64 1.17
N ARG A 114 -7.27 18.94 -0.13
CA ARG A 114 -8.11 20.00 -0.74
C ARG A 114 -9.60 19.66 -0.64
N LEU A 115 -9.97 18.40 -0.86
CA LEU A 115 -11.35 17.94 -0.72
C LEU A 115 -11.85 18.05 0.71
N GLN A 116 -11.03 17.70 1.71
CA GLN A 116 -11.36 17.88 3.12
C GLN A 116 -11.64 19.36 3.43
N ARG A 117 -10.75 20.27 3.00
CA ARG A 117 -10.93 21.71 3.21
C ARG A 117 -12.21 22.25 2.56
N GLN A 118 -12.59 21.71 1.42
CA GLN A 118 -13.75 22.18 0.66
C GLN A 118 -15.09 21.58 1.14
N TYR A 119 -15.12 20.30 1.53
CA TYR A 119 -16.36 19.56 1.76
C TYR A 119 -16.52 19.07 3.22
N GLY A 120 -15.50 19.25 4.07
CA GLY A 120 -15.47 18.76 5.44
C GLY A 120 -14.99 17.31 5.56
N ASP A 121 -15.34 16.65 6.66
CA ASP A 121 -14.73 15.37 7.03
C ASP A 121 -15.29 14.15 6.31
N TYR A 122 -16.48 14.21 5.72
CA TYR A 122 -17.12 13.06 5.08
C TYR A 122 -17.38 13.36 3.61
N VAL A 123 -16.45 12.94 2.74
CA VAL A 123 -16.47 13.32 1.32
C VAL A 123 -16.69 12.12 0.42
N ARG A 124 -17.68 12.21 -0.47
CA ARG A 124 -17.94 11.21 -1.51
C ARG A 124 -16.92 11.32 -2.65
N THR A 125 -15.92 10.45 -2.59
CA THR A 125 -14.79 10.36 -3.54
C THR A 125 -14.97 9.29 -4.62
N GLY A 126 -16.10 8.59 -4.61
CA GLY A 126 -16.46 7.63 -5.65
C GLY A 126 -17.96 7.32 -5.66
N PRO A 127 -18.44 6.52 -6.63
CA PRO A 127 -19.86 6.20 -6.75
C PRO A 127 -20.45 5.61 -5.47
N ARG A 128 -19.75 4.65 -4.86
CA ARG A 128 -20.10 4.01 -3.58
C ARG A 128 -19.03 4.22 -2.49
N GLU A 129 -18.22 5.27 -2.60
CA GLU A 129 -17.03 5.48 -1.77
C GLU A 129 -17.08 6.80 -1.00
N LEU A 130 -16.72 6.76 0.29
CA LEU A 130 -16.43 7.92 1.13
C LEU A 130 -14.96 7.92 1.59
N THR A 131 -14.33 9.08 1.51
CA THR A 131 -13.11 9.37 2.26
C THR A 131 -13.49 10.13 3.52
N ILE A 132 -13.02 9.65 4.67
CA ILE A 132 -13.39 10.12 6.00
C ILE A 132 -12.15 10.70 6.69
N PHE A 133 -12.20 11.99 7.01
CA PHE A 133 -11.14 12.74 7.68
C PHE A 133 -11.44 13.00 9.17
N ASP A 134 -12.51 12.41 9.70
CA ASP A 134 -12.81 12.40 11.14
C ASP A 134 -11.93 11.32 11.82
N PRO A 135 -11.02 11.67 12.74
CA PRO A 135 -10.18 10.68 13.43
C PRO A 135 -10.99 9.70 14.30
N ALA A 136 -12.24 10.02 14.66
CA ALA A 136 -13.13 9.08 15.34
C ALA A 136 -13.49 7.86 14.46
N ALA A 137 -13.29 7.93 13.14
CA ALA A 137 -13.52 6.83 12.22
C ALA A 137 -12.53 5.67 12.38
N ILE A 138 -11.33 5.93 12.92
CA ILE A 138 -10.24 4.95 12.97
C ILE A 138 -10.66 3.70 13.74
N GLN A 139 -11.25 3.83 14.93
CA GLN A 139 -11.63 2.66 15.75
C GLN A 139 -12.83 1.89 15.18
N PRO A 140 -13.95 2.52 14.78
CA PRO A 140 -15.07 1.83 14.13
C PRO A 140 -14.66 1.13 12.82
N MET A 141 -13.68 1.66 12.09
CA MET A 141 -13.23 1.09 10.81
C MET A 141 -12.10 0.08 10.94
N LEU A 142 -11.12 0.33 11.79
CA LEU A 142 -9.88 -0.46 11.85
C LEU A 142 -9.69 -1.19 13.17
N GLY A 143 -10.35 -0.76 14.25
CA GLY A 143 -10.17 -1.29 15.60
C GLY A 143 -10.60 -2.75 15.79
N PHE A 144 -10.31 -3.32 16.96
CA PHE A 144 -10.56 -4.75 17.26
C PHE A 144 -12.01 -5.19 17.16
N GLN A 145 -12.96 -4.28 17.42
CA GLN A 145 -14.40 -4.55 17.36
C GLN A 145 -15.02 -4.11 16.02
N THR A 146 -14.20 -3.81 15.02
CA THR A 146 -14.68 -3.35 13.71
C THR A 146 -15.56 -4.41 13.05
N LYS A 147 -16.75 -3.98 12.64
CA LYS A 147 -17.63 -4.80 11.80
C LYS A 147 -17.28 -4.70 10.33
N THR A 148 -16.48 -3.72 9.93
CA THR A 148 -16.10 -3.53 8.52
C THR A 148 -15.30 -4.71 7.99
N THR A 149 -15.35 -4.94 6.68
CA THR A 149 -14.56 -5.95 5.97
C THR A 149 -13.61 -5.28 4.99
N LYS A 150 -12.64 -6.02 4.46
CA LYS A 150 -11.79 -5.54 3.37
C LYS A 150 -12.58 -5.41 2.07
N GLY A 151 -12.30 -4.35 1.30
CA GLY A 151 -12.94 -4.08 0.02
C GLY A 151 -12.39 -4.87 -1.18
N PRO A 152 -12.98 -4.68 -2.38
CA PRO A 152 -12.59 -5.31 -3.65
C PRO A 152 -11.11 -5.13 -4.01
N PHE A 153 -10.46 -4.07 -3.52
CA PHE A 153 -9.02 -3.88 -3.71
C PHE A 153 -8.20 -5.11 -3.28
N TYR A 154 -8.68 -5.86 -2.29
CA TYR A 154 -7.97 -7.02 -1.76
C TYR A 154 -8.26 -8.33 -2.53
N ASP A 155 -9.16 -8.33 -3.52
CA ASP A 155 -9.33 -9.48 -4.43
C ASP A 155 -8.21 -9.58 -5.47
N ILE A 156 -7.36 -8.56 -5.55
CA ILE A 156 -6.24 -8.55 -6.49
C ILE A 156 -5.26 -9.65 -6.11
N MET A 157 -4.68 -10.28 -7.14
CA MET A 157 -3.59 -11.22 -7.00
C MET A 157 -3.99 -12.52 -6.28
N GLU A 158 -3.18 -12.96 -5.34
CA GLU A 158 -3.11 -14.33 -4.82
C GLU A 158 -3.63 -14.47 -3.40
N LYS A 159 -3.82 -15.72 -2.97
CA LYS A 159 -4.21 -16.01 -1.59
C LYS A 159 -3.01 -15.79 -0.66
N SER A 160 -3.11 -14.77 0.18
CA SER A 160 -2.16 -14.49 1.26
C SER A 160 -2.87 -13.96 2.51
N LEU A 161 -2.16 -13.88 3.64
CA LEU A 161 -2.67 -13.26 4.86
C LEU A 161 -3.14 -11.80 4.62
N HIS A 162 -2.37 -11.01 3.87
CA HIS A 162 -2.69 -9.60 3.65
C HIS A 162 -3.86 -9.39 2.70
N LEU A 163 -4.03 -10.25 1.69
CA LEU A 163 -5.06 -10.06 0.65
C LEU A 163 -6.39 -10.75 0.98
N THR A 164 -6.41 -11.76 1.86
CA THR A 164 -7.67 -12.43 2.19
C THR A 164 -8.71 -11.49 2.82
N ARG A 165 -9.94 -11.54 2.26
CA ARG A 165 -11.15 -10.88 2.79
C ARG A 165 -11.93 -11.76 3.77
N ASP A 166 -11.64 -13.06 3.82
CA ASP A 166 -12.24 -13.99 4.77
C ASP A 166 -11.71 -13.70 6.18
N LYS A 167 -12.59 -13.18 7.04
CA LYS A 167 -12.30 -12.86 8.45
C LYS A 167 -11.91 -14.09 9.27
N ALA A 168 -12.56 -15.23 9.05
CA ALA A 168 -12.32 -16.45 9.81
C ALA A 168 -10.95 -17.03 9.46
N PHE A 169 -10.67 -17.17 8.16
CA PHE A 169 -9.36 -17.58 7.67
C PHE A 169 -8.27 -16.61 8.14
N HIS A 170 -8.47 -15.30 7.97
CA HIS A 170 -7.50 -14.28 8.42
C HIS A 170 -7.19 -14.44 9.90
N ARG A 171 -8.21 -14.56 10.76
CA ARG A 171 -8.02 -14.70 12.22
C ARG A 171 -7.20 -15.94 12.56
N GLN A 172 -7.48 -17.08 11.93
CA GLN A 172 -6.75 -18.32 12.16
C GLN A 172 -5.30 -18.21 11.67
N ARG A 173 -5.09 -17.76 10.43
CA ARG A 173 -3.76 -17.62 9.84
C ARG A 173 -2.93 -16.56 10.54
N ARG A 174 -3.55 -15.46 10.97
CA ARG A 174 -2.88 -14.38 11.70
C ARG A 174 -2.27 -14.85 13.03
N LYS A 175 -2.93 -15.75 13.75
CA LYS A 175 -2.39 -16.34 14.99
C LYS A 175 -1.09 -17.09 14.75
N ILE A 176 -1.00 -17.84 13.65
CA ILE A 176 0.23 -18.56 13.25
C ILE A 176 1.35 -17.55 13.00
N TRP A 177 1.06 -16.52 12.22
CA TRP A 177 2.02 -15.45 11.91
C TRP A 177 2.50 -14.68 13.14
N ASP A 178 1.59 -14.25 14.03
CA ASP A 178 1.97 -13.51 15.23
C ASP A 178 2.86 -14.36 16.15
N ASN A 179 2.57 -15.66 16.27
CA ASN A 179 3.41 -16.59 17.03
C ASN A 179 4.78 -16.78 16.38
N ALA A 180 4.81 -17.00 15.06
CA ALA A 180 6.05 -17.19 14.31
C ALA A 180 6.94 -15.94 14.38
N MET A 181 6.38 -14.76 14.16
CA MET A 181 7.10 -13.49 14.30
C MET A 181 7.61 -13.30 15.73
N LYS A 182 6.81 -13.59 16.76
CA LYS A 182 7.25 -13.44 18.15
C LYS A 182 8.48 -14.30 18.46
N THR A 183 8.48 -15.55 18.02
CA THR A 183 9.61 -16.47 18.24
C THR A 183 10.82 -16.08 17.40
N SER A 184 10.61 -15.78 16.11
CA SER A 184 11.70 -15.53 15.19
C SER A 184 12.34 -14.14 15.30
N LEU A 185 11.65 -13.14 15.85
CA LEU A 185 12.17 -11.77 15.94
C LEU A 185 13.44 -11.65 16.81
N SER A 186 13.53 -12.40 17.92
CA SER A 186 14.75 -12.40 18.75
C SER A 186 15.94 -12.93 17.96
N ASP A 187 15.71 -14.01 17.22
CA ASP A 187 16.73 -14.74 16.46
C ASP A 187 17.09 -14.02 15.15
N TYR A 188 16.19 -13.15 14.68
CA TYR A 188 16.38 -12.36 13.48
C TYR A 188 17.11 -11.03 13.72
N ALA A 189 17.09 -10.47 14.94
CA ALA A 189 17.81 -9.23 15.24
C ALA A 189 19.32 -9.29 14.89
N PRO A 190 20.08 -10.38 15.17
CA PRO A 190 21.46 -10.51 14.70
C PRO A 190 21.61 -10.48 13.17
N HIS A 191 20.61 -10.99 12.43
CA HIS A 191 20.61 -10.93 10.97
C HIS A 191 20.43 -9.49 10.48
N VAL A 192 19.52 -8.72 11.11
CA VAL A 192 19.35 -7.28 10.84
C VAL A 192 20.64 -6.51 11.09
N GLU A 193 21.33 -6.78 12.20
CA GLU A 193 22.63 -6.16 12.48
C GLU A 193 23.68 -6.53 11.43
N THR A 194 23.73 -7.80 11.00
CA THR A 194 24.65 -8.28 9.95
C THR A 194 24.39 -7.59 8.60
N PHE A 195 23.14 -7.39 8.20
CA PHE A 195 22.84 -6.63 6.97
C PHE A 195 23.19 -5.15 7.14
N THR A 196 23.04 -4.62 8.36
CA THR A 196 23.43 -3.23 8.66
C THR A 196 24.94 -3.06 8.58
N ASP A 197 25.74 -4.04 9.04
CA ASP A 197 27.19 -4.08 8.83
C ASP A 197 27.56 -4.02 7.35
N GLN A 198 26.85 -4.80 6.53
CA GLN A 198 27.07 -4.84 5.09
C GLN A 198 26.73 -3.49 4.44
N LEU A 199 25.64 -2.86 4.86
CA LEU A 199 25.26 -1.53 4.39
C LEU A 199 26.31 -0.49 4.78
N LEU A 200 26.77 -0.47 6.05
CA LEU A 200 27.80 0.45 6.51
C LEU A 200 29.12 0.27 5.77
N THR A 201 29.53 -0.98 5.53
CA THR A 201 30.69 -1.31 4.69
C THR A 201 30.52 -0.73 3.30
N ARG A 202 29.37 -0.98 2.65
CA ARG A 202 29.08 -0.47 1.31
C ARG A 202 29.10 1.05 1.24
N LEU A 203 28.50 1.73 2.22
CA LEU A 203 28.52 3.20 2.32
C LEU A 203 29.93 3.74 2.58
N GLY A 204 30.75 3.02 3.35
CA GLY A 204 32.14 3.34 3.61
C GLY A 204 33.04 3.22 2.37
N ASP A 205 32.83 2.20 1.53
CA ASP A 205 33.57 2.00 0.27
C ASP A 205 33.23 3.09 -0.78
N GLU A 206 32.10 3.76 -0.58
CA GLU A 206 31.61 4.84 -1.45
C GLU A 206 31.65 6.22 -0.77
N GLU A 207 32.42 6.35 0.30
CA GLU A 207 32.54 7.58 1.06
C GLU A 207 32.81 8.79 0.14
N GLY A 208 32.01 9.85 0.32
CA GLY A 208 32.09 11.09 -0.45
C GLY A 208 31.53 11.04 -1.88
N LYS A 209 31.15 9.87 -2.40
CA LYS A 209 30.45 9.74 -3.70
C LYS A 209 28.98 10.12 -3.54
N LEU A 210 28.41 10.71 -4.59
CA LEU A 210 26.97 10.89 -4.69
C LEU A 210 26.34 9.56 -5.07
N ILE A 211 25.47 9.05 -4.20
CA ILE A 211 24.77 7.78 -4.41
C ILE A 211 23.24 7.97 -4.29
N PRO A 212 22.44 7.27 -5.10
CA PRO A 212 20.98 7.38 -5.06
C PRO A 212 20.41 6.74 -3.78
N LEU A 213 19.97 7.56 -2.82
CA LEU A 213 19.57 7.11 -1.48
C LEU A 213 18.53 5.98 -1.49
N LEU A 214 17.43 6.18 -2.23
CA LEU A 214 16.35 5.20 -2.34
C LEU A 214 16.82 3.83 -2.87
N VAL A 215 17.79 3.82 -3.78
CA VAL A 215 18.31 2.57 -4.37
C VAL A 215 19.05 1.76 -3.30
N TYR A 216 19.85 2.41 -2.45
CA TYR A 216 20.60 1.73 -1.38
C TYR A 216 19.67 1.23 -0.28
N MET A 217 18.62 2.01 0.03
CA MET A 217 17.58 1.56 0.96
C MET A 217 16.79 0.38 0.41
N ASN A 218 16.53 0.35 -0.90
CA ASN A 218 15.96 -0.81 -1.58
C ASN A 218 16.92 -2.02 -1.50
N TYR A 219 18.21 -1.85 -1.82
CA TYR A 219 19.19 -2.94 -1.72
C TYR A 219 19.18 -3.59 -0.34
N TYR A 220 19.23 -2.77 0.71
CA TYR A 220 19.13 -3.24 2.09
C TYR A 220 17.84 -4.01 2.36
N SER A 221 16.68 -3.38 2.16
CA SER A 221 15.42 -3.97 2.56
C SER A 221 15.07 -5.22 1.73
N TYR A 222 15.39 -5.26 0.42
CA TYR A 222 15.16 -6.45 -0.39
C TYR A 222 16.04 -7.63 0.02
N ASP A 223 17.31 -7.40 0.38
CA ASP A 223 18.18 -8.48 0.87
C ASP A 223 17.72 -9.03 2.22
N VAL A 224 17.33 -8.16 3.15
CA VAL A 224 16.77 -8.55 4.45
C VAL A 224 15.51 -9.39 4.23
N MET A 225 14.54 -8.89 3.46
CA MET A 225 13.28 -9.61 3.27
C MET A 225 13.44 -10.89 2.45
N ALA A 226 14.37 -10.95 1.49
CA ALA A 226 14.68 -12.19 0.77
C ALA A 226 15.33 -13.24 1.70
N GLN A 227 16.25 -12.80 2.59
CA GLN A 227 16.79 -13.67 3.63
C GLN A 227 15.69 -14.19 4.54
N LEU A 228 14.74 -13.34 4.94
CA LEU A 228 13.62 -13.77 5.77
C LEU A 228 12.68 -14.74 5.05
N ALA A 229 12.36 -14.49 3.77
CA ALA A 229 11.40 -15.28 3.01
C ALA A 229 11.95 -16.61 2.50
N PHE A 230 13.24 -16.65 2.15
CA PHE A 230 13.84 -17.79 1.45
C PHE A 230 15.11 -18.33 2.11
N GLY A 231 15.59 -17.70 3.18
CA GLY A 231 16.83 -18.09 3.85
C GLY A 231 18.10 -17.67 3.11
N LYS A 232 18.00 -16.83 2.07
CA LYS A 232 19.14 -16.29 1.33
C LYS A 232 18.86 -14.87 0.81
N PRO A 233 19.84 -13.96 0.81
CA PRO A 233 19.69 -12.63 0.23
C PRO A 233 19.75 -12.69 -1.30
N MET A 234 19.42 -11.57 -1.95
CA MET A 234 19.53 -11.41 -3.40
C MET A 234 20.89 -10.86 -3.84
N GLY A 235 21.69 -10.34 -2.89
CA GLY A 235 23.09 -9.93 -3.09
C GLY A 235 23.27 -8.44 -3.38
N PHE A 236 22.22 -7.63 -3.28
CA PHE A 236 22.25 -6.22 -3.66
C PHE A 236 23.20 -5.38 -2.81
N VAL A 237 23.16 -5.49 -1.48
CA VAL A 237 23.96 -4.64 -0.57
C VAL A 237 25.46 -4.87 -0.78
N LYS A 238 25.85 -6.11 -1.07
CA LYS A 238 27.23 -6.49 -1.35
C LYS A 238 27.70 -6.14 -2.76
N GLY A 239 26.77 -5.87 -3.68
CA GLY A 239 27.06 -5.70 -5.10
C GLY A 239 27.29 -7.02 -5.85
N ASP A 240 26.74 -8.12 -5.32
CA ASP A 240 26.84 -9.49 -5.87
C ASP A 240 25.51 -9.96 -6.49
N SER A 241 24.57 -9.05 -6.77
CA SER A 241 23.30 -9.40 -7.41
C SER A 241 23.52 -9.94 -8.82
N ASN A 242 22.63 -10.82 -9.27
CA ASN A 242 22.63 -11.33 -10.63
C ASN A 242 21.50 -10.70 -11.46
N ASP A 243 21.55 -10.89 -12.78
CA ASP A 243 20.57 -10.33 -13.73
C ASP A 243 19.10 -10.65 -13.35
N ILE A 244 18.86 -11.83 -12.76
CA ILE A 244 17.52 -12.24 -12.31
C ILE A 244 17.07 -11.39 -11.12
N ALA A 245 17.95 -11.20 -10.13
CA ALA A 245 17.68 -10.35 -8.98
C ALA A 245 17.41 -8.91 -9.42
N ASP A 246 18.24 -8.38 -10.33
CA ASP A 246 18.08 -7.03 -10.87
C ASP A 246 16.76 -6.88 -11.65
N SER A 247 16.37 -7.87 -12.47
CA SER A 247 15.08 -7.89 -13.16
C SER A 247 13.90 -7.85 -12.17
N ILE A 248 13.99 -8.61 -11.07
CA ILE A 248 12.96 -8.61 -10.03
C ILE A 248 12.86 -7.26 -9.34
N LEU A 249 13.99 -6.66 -8.94
CA LEU A 249 13.98 -5.33 -8.33
C LEU A 249 13.44 -4.27 -9.30
N ASN A 250 13.80 -4.35 -10.58
CA ASN A 250 13.28 -3.48 -11.63
C ASN A 250 11.77 -3.64 -11.82
N THR A 251 11.22 -4.84 -11.66
CA THR A 251 9.77 -5.11 -11.72
C THR A 251 9.01 -4.28 -10.69
N PHE A 252 9.53 -4.20 -9.47
CA PHE A 252 8.90 -3.42 -8.39
C PHE A 252 9.15 -1.92 -8.50
N THR A 253 10.32 -1.51 -8.99
CA THR A 253 10.71 -0.09 -9.01
C THR A 253 10.30 0.66 -10.27
N SER A 254 10.07 -0.03 -11.40
CA SER A 254 9.75 0.59 -12.69
C SER A 254 8.24 0.73 -12.97
N GLY A 255 7.40 -0.02 -12.24
CA GLY A 255 5.93 -0.05 -12.41
C GLY A 255 5.13 0.88 -11.49
N LEU A 256 5.81 1.66 -10.65
CA LEU A 256 5.20 2.39 -9.54
C LEU A 256 4.14 3.43 -9.99
N ASP A 257 4.41 4.21 -11.05
CA ASP A 257 3.43 5.18 -11.57
C ASP A 257 2.15 4.49 -12.04
N ALA A 258 2.25 3.33 -12.70
CA ALA A 258 1.10 2.56 -13.14
C ALA A 258 0.27 2.07 -11.93
N MET A 259 0.93 1.56 -10.89
CA MET A 259 0.27 1.16 -9.64
C MET A 259 -0.46 2.34 -8.97
N GLY A 260 0.15 3.53 -8.96
CA GLY A 260 -0.44 4.77 -8.45
C GLY A 260 -1.76 5.15 -9.11
N PHE A 261 -1.94 4.87 -10.40
CA PHE A 261 -3.25 5.04 -11.05
C PHE A 261 -4.20 3.88 -10.76
N MET A 262 -3.72 2.67 -10.92
CA MET A 262 -4.59 1.51 -10.99
C MET A 262 -5.23 1.12 -9.66
N TYR A 263 -4.60 1.43 -8.51
CA TYR A 263 -5.17 1.08 -7.21
C TYR A 263 -6.53 1.75 -6.95
N HIS A 264 -6.83 2.87 -7.64
CA HIS A 264 -8.14 3.53 -7.58
C HIS A 264 -9.25 2.79 -8.33
N MET A 265 -8.91 1.77 -9.14
CA MET A 265 -9.80 0.95 -9.96
C MET A 265 -9.50 -0.55 -9.77
N PRO A 266 -10.06 -1.18 -8.72
CA PRO A 266 -9.82 -2.61 -8.43
C PRO A 266 -10.08 -3.54 -9.62
N TRP A 267 -11.15 -3.29 -10.39
CA TRP A 267 -11.45 -4.09 -11.59
C TRP A 267 -10.35 -4.02 -12.66
N LEU A 268 -9.68 -2.87 -12.80
CA LEU A 268 -8.59 -2.69 -13.77
C LEU A 268 -7.33 -3.41 -13.31
N MET A 269 -7.05 -3.36 -12.00
CA MET A 269 -5.98 -4.16 -11.39
C MET A 269 -6.21 -5.66 -11.59
N ASN A 270 -7.43 -6.16 -11.34
CA ASN A 270 -7.79 -7.57 -11.58
C ASN A 270 -7.63 -7.97 -13.04
N ALA A 271 -8.07 -7.12 -13.96
CA ALA A 271 -7.93 -7.38 -15.39
C ALA A 271 -6.44 -7.45 -15.79
N LEU A 272 -5.63 -6.48 -15.36
CA LEU A 272 -4.21 -6.48 -15.68
C LEU A 272 -3.49 -7.66 -15.05
N SER A 273 -3.78 -8.01 -13.79
CA SER A 273 -3.11 -9.13 -13.12
C SER A 273 -3.30 -10.44 -13.88
N VAL A 274 -4.48 -10.67 -14.46
CA VAL A 274 -4.73 -11.84 -15.33
C VAL A 274 -3.87 -11.76 -16.59
N LEU A 275 -3.85 -10.62 -17.28
CA LEU A 275 -3.08 -10.44 -18.52
C LEU A 275 -1.57 -10.59 -18.30
N THR A 276 -1.04 -10.04 -17.20
CA THR A 276 0.39 -10.10 -16.86
C THR A 276 0.82 -11.44 -16.26
N SER A 277 -0.13 -12.33 -15.93
CA SER A 277 0.18 -13.67 -15.41
C SER A 277 0.71 -14.61 -16.50
N PHE A 278 0.50 -14.29 -17.78
CA PHE A 278 0.90 -15.16 -18.90
C PHE A 278 2.32 -14.91 -19.41
N ALA A 279 2.82 -13.67 -19.32
CA ALA A 279 4.15 -13.28 -19.80
C ALA A 279 4.60 -11.94 -19.17
N GLY A 280 5.91 -11.69 -19.20
CA GLY A 280 6.51 -10.44 -18.76
C GLY A 280 6.96 -10.43 -17.29
N PRO A 281 7.34 -9.25 -16.77
CA PRO A 281 8.06 -9.13 -15.49
C PRO A 281 7.30 -9.71 -14.28
N MET A 282 5.97 -9.55 -14.23
CA MET A 282 5.15 -10.12 -13.16
C MET A 282 5.12 -11.66 -13.17
N LYS A 283 5.16 -12.28 -14.35
CA LYS A 283 5.28 -13.73 -14.47
C LYS A 283 6.67 -14.21 -14.04
N GLU A 284 7.74 -13.53 -14.46
CA GLU A 284 9.11 -13.83 -14.03
C GLU A 284 9.25 -13.79 -12.50
N TRP A 285 8.71 -12.73 -11.88
CA TRP A 285 8.61 -12.61 -10.43
C TRP A 285 7.86 -13.78 -9.78
N THR A 286 6.71 -14.14 -10.34
CA THR A 286 5.87 -15.23 -9.82
C THR A 286 6.61 -16.57 -9.92
N ASP A 287 7.20 -16.88 -11.06
CA ASP A 287 7.92 -18.13 -11.30
C ASP A 287 9.17 -18.22 -10.40
N TRP A 288 9.94 -17.13 -10.30
CA TRP A 288 11.11 -17.07 -9.43
C TRP A 288 10.76 -17.29 -7.97
N SER A 289 9.76 -16.57 -7.43
CA SER A 289 9.35 -16.70 -6.02
C SER A 289 8.81 -18.10 -5.70
N VAL A 290 8.08 -18.73 -6.63
CA VAL A 290 7.66 -20.14 -6.51
C VAL A 290 8.88 -21.06 -6.45
N ASN A 291 9.87 -20.87 -7.31
CA ASN A 291 11.09 -21.68 -7.32
C ASN A 291 11.91 -21.51 -6.04
N GLN A 292 12.03 -20.28 -5.52
CA GLN A 292 12.70 -20.04 -4.24
C GLN A 292 11.97 -20.72 -3.09
N MET A 293 10.63 -20.61 -3.04
CA MET A 293 9.85 -21.23 -1.98
C MET A 293 9.89 -22.77 -2.06
N LYS A 294 9.87 -23.34 -3.27
CA LYS A 294 10.07 -24.79 -3.46
C LYS A 294 11.43 -25.25 -2.95
N ALA A 295 12.50 -24.52 -3.29
CA ALA A 295 13.84 -24.82 -2.79
C ALA A 295 13.89 -24.74 -1.26
N ARG A 296 13.28 -23.70 -0.67
CA ARG A 296 13.18 -23.52 0.77
C ARG A 296 12.45 -24.68 1.46
N MET A 297 11.32 -25.13 0.90
CA MET A 297 10.55 -26.26 1.42
C MET A 297 11.27 -27.62 1.30
N ALA A 298 12.25 -27.73 0.40
CA ALA A 298 13.02 -28.95 0.19
C ALA A 298 14.23 -29.08 1.15
N LEU A 299 14.59 -28.03 1.88
CA LEU A 299 15.70 -28.07 2.84
C LEU A 299 15.35 -28.96 4.03
N GLN A 300 16.15 -30.02 4.26
CA GLN A 300 16.06 -30.83 5.47
C GLN A 300 16.81 -30.11 6.61
N ALA A 301 16.19 -30.03 7.79
CA ALA A 301 16.77 -29.43 9.00
C ALA A 301 17.18 -27.95 8.87
N ALA A 302 16.30 -27.11 8.30
CA ALA A 302 16.47 -25.67 8.41
C ALA A 302 16.38 -25.21 9.88
N GLN A 303 17.21 -24.25 10.29
CA GLN A 303 17.05 -23.57 11.57
C GLN A 303 15.60 -23.04 11.68
N PRO A 304 14.93 -23.18 12.83
CA PRO A 304 13.59 -22.64 13.01
C PRO A 304 13.57 -21.12 12.75
N ASP A 305 12.79 -20.70 11.77
CA ASP A 305 12.54 -19.29 11.45
C ASP A 305 11.08 -19.07 11.07
N LEU A 306 10.73 -17.83 10.71
CA LEU A 306 9.36 -17.43 10.35
C LEU A 306 8.76 -18.41 9.33
N ILE A 307 9.53 -18.74 8.28
CA ILE A 307 9.06 -19.54 7.16
C ILE A 307 8.91 -21.01 7.56
N SER A 308 9.84 -21.55 8.34
CA SER A 308 9.72 -22.90 8.88
C SER A 308 8.42 -23.05 9.68
N HIS A 309 8.08 -22.07 10.54
CA HIS A 309 6.80 -22.07 11.26
C HIS A 309 5.57 -21.99 10.33
N LEU A 310 5.65 -21.18 9.27
CA LEU A 310 4.56 -21.10 8.28
C LEU A 310 4.41 -22.42 7.52
N ILE A 311 5.50 -23.08 7.13
CA ILE A 311 5.49 -24.38 6.46
C ILE A 311 4.83 -25.43 7.37
N ASP A 312 5.30 -25.56 8.61
CA ASP A 312 4.81 -26.56 9.57
C ASP A 312 3.31 -26.41 9.86
N ALA A 313 2.83 -25.17 9.90
CA ALA A 313 1.43 -24.85 10.16
C ALA A 313 0.55 -24.84 8.90
N THR A 314 1.06 -25.31 7.76
CA THR A 314 0.32 -25.33 6.49
C THR A 314 0.13 -26.75 5.97
N PRO A 315 -1.10 -27.16 5.58
CA PRO A 315 -1.32 -28.48 5.00
C PRO A 315 -0.47 -28.72 3.75
N ASN A 316 0.14 -29.90 3.65
CA ASN A 316 0.93 -30.28 2.48
C ASN A 316 0.05 -30.74 1.30
N ASN A 317 -0.72 -29.82 0.73
CA ASN A 317 -1.55 -30.02 -0.45
C ASN A 317 -1.44 -28.80 -1.40
N ASP A 318 -2.12 -28.83 -2.54
CA ASP A 318 -2.04 -27.75 -3.52
C ASP A 318 -2.45 -26.39 -2.94
N SER A 319 -3.53 -26.34 -2.15
CA SER A 319 -4.00 -25.08 -1.57
C SER A 319 -3.02 -24.51 -0.54
N GLY A 320 -2.40 -25.36 0.28
CA GLY A 320 -1.36 -24.98 1.21
C GLY A 320 -0.10 -24.47 0.51
N ARG A 321 0.34 -25.14 -0.56
CA ARG A 321 1.47 -24.67 -1.38
C ARG A 321 1.22 -23.30 -2.00
N GLN A 322 0.03 -23.10 -2.59
CA GLN A 322 -0.33 -21.81 -3.17
C GLN A 322 -0.39 -20.68 -2.12
N LEU A 323 -0.86 -21.00 -0.90
CA LEU A 323 -0.83 -20.06 0.22
C LEU A 323 0.62 -19.66 0.57
N LEU A 324 1.52 -20.63 0.72
CA LEU A 324 2.93 -20.36 1.03
C LEU A 324 3.62 -19.54 -0.07
N TYR A 325 3.30 -19.79 -1.34
CA TYR A 325 3.81 -19.00 -2.46
C TYR A 325 3.32 -17.55 -2.39
N GLY A 326 2.04 -17.33 -2.12
CA GLY A 326 1.50 -15.98 -1.98
C GLY A 326 2.01 -15.24 -0.74
N GLU A 327 2.25 -15.97 0.35
CA GLU A 327 2.83 -15.41 1.57
C GLU A 327 4.31 -15.08 1.43
N SER A 328 5.11 -15.84 0.68
CA SER A 328 6.51 -15.48 0.44
C SER A 328 6.66 -14.21 -0.40
N ARG A 329 5.81 -14.04 -1.42
CA ARG A 329 5.74 -12.80 -2.20
C ARG A 329 5.24 -11.61 -1.38
N LEU A 330 4.30 -11.84 -0.47
CA LEU A 330 3.86 -10.83 0.49
C LEU A 330 5.00 -10.36 1.39
N ILE A 331 5.83 -11.28 1.90
CA ILE A 331 6.97 -10.93 2.78
C ILE A 331 7.92 -9.98 2.07
N ILE A 332 8.31 -10.30 0.84
CA ILE A 332 9.22 -9.45 0.07
C ILE A 332 8.57 -8.12 -0.32
N SER A 333 7.41 -8.15 -0.98
CA SER A 333 6.80 -6.90 -1.47
C SER A 333 6.41 -5.94 -0.34
N ALA A 334 5.73 -6.42 0.70
CA ALA A 334 5.25 -5.56 1.78
C ALA A 334 6.37 -5.11 2.73
N GLY A 335 7.36 -5.97 3.00
CA GLY A 335 8.47 -5.64 3.91
C GLY A 335 9.51 -4.73 3.25
N SER A 336 9.83 -4.95 1.97
CA SER A 336 10.93 -4.23 1.33
C SER A 336 10.59 -2.78 1.01
N GLU A 337 9.53 -2.54 0.24
CA GLU A 337 9.20 -1.19 -0.25
C GLU A 337 8.81 -0.22 0.88
N THR A 338 8.11 -0.72 1.90
CA THR A 338 7.66 0.13 3.00
C THR A 338 8.80 0.55 3.91
N THR A 339 9.74 -0.35 4.20
CA THR A 339 10.94 -0.06 4.99
C THR A 339 11.91 0.82 4.23
N SER A 340 12.16 0.55 2.94
CA SER A 340 13.09 1.37 2.14
C SER A 340 12.60 2.82 1.99
N SER A 341 11.30 3.02 1.79
CA SER A 341 10.68 4.35 1.75
C SER A 341 10.79 5.06 3.09
N ALA A 342 10.53 4.36 4.20
CA ALA A 342 10.65 4.92 5.54
C ALA A 342 12.09 5.36 5.84
N LEU A 343 13.08 4.48 5.58
CA LEU A 343 14.50 4.80 5.73
C LEU A 343 14.90 6.02 4.90
N THR A 344 14.45 6.08 3.65
CA THR A 344 14.71 7.21 2.74
C THR A 344 14.20 8.52 3.33
N PHE A 345 12.94 8.57 3.79
CA PHE A 345 12.38 9.79 4.40
C PHE A 345 13.07 10.17 5.70
N ILE A 346 13.42 9.19 6.54
CA ILE A 346 14.15 9.45 7.79
C ILE A 346 15.51 10.10 7.49
N PHE A 347 16.27 9.52 6.55
CA PHE A 347 17.58 10.06 6.20
C PHE A 347 17.49 11.42 5.52
N MET A 348 16.46 11.69 4.72
CA MET A 348 16.23 13.01 4.13
C MET A 348 15.87 14.07 5.19
N HIS A 349 15.07 13.72 6.20
CA HIS A 349 14.83 14.59 7.35
C HIS A 349 16.11 14.84 8.15
N LEU A 350 16.95 13.82 8.36
CA LEU A 350 18.21 13.99 9.10
C LEU A 350 19.24 14.82 8.33
N ALA A 351 19.31 14.66 7.01
CA ALA A 351 20.20 15.44 6.15
C ALA A 351 19.82 16.94 6.09
N THR A 352 18.52 17.24 6.20
CA THR A 352 18.00 18.63 6.29
C THR A 352 18.03 19.18 7.72
N HIS A 353 18.13 18.31 8.74
CA HIS A 353 18.16 18.68 10.15
C HIS A 353 19.42 18.12 10.86
N PRO A 354 20.62 18.63 10.55
CA PRO A 354 21.87 18.07 11.06
C PRO A 354 22.02 18.18 12.58
N THR A 355 21.24 19.03 13.25
CA THR A 355 21.13 19.08 14.72
C THR A 355 20.57 17.79 15.31
N TYR A 356 19.50 17.23 14.72
CA TYR A 356 18.95 15.95 15.15
C TYR A 356 19.90 14.80 14.86
N MET A 357 20.59 14.82 13.71
CA MET A 357 21.61 13.82 13.37
C MET A 357 22.72 13.78 14.44
N ARG A 358 23.25 14.94 14.87
CA ARG A 358 24.25 15.01 15.95
C ARG A 358 23.72 14.55 17.30
N ALA A 359 22.48 14.93 17.64
CA ALA A 359 21.86 14.55 18.92
C ALA A 359 21.59 13.04 19.00
N ILE A 360 21.11 12.42 17.91
CA ILE A 360 20.93 10.96 17.82
C ILE A 360 22.29 10.26 17.92
N ARG A 361 23.32 10.76 17.24
CA ARG A 361 24.69 10.23 17.36
C ARG A 361 25.17 10.27 18.81
N GLN A 362 24.93 11.36 19.52
CA GLN A 362 25.27 11.45 20.94
C GLN A 362 24.50 10.42 21.77
N GLU A 363 23.17 10.35 21.63
CA GLU A 363 22.32 9.36 22.32
C GLU A 363 22.80 7.93 22.04
N PHE A 364 23.18 7.64 20.79
CA PHE A 364 23.70 6.35 20.36
C PHE A 364 25.03 6.04 21.04
N ARG A 365 26.00 6.97 21.02
CA ARG A 365 27.34 6.79 21.62
C ARG A 365 27.29 6.61 23.13
N GLU A 366 26.43 7.35 23.82
CA GLU A 366 26.18 7.20 25.26
C GLU A 366 25.65 5.80 25.63
N ASN A 367 25.04 5.09 24.67
CA ASN A 367 24.49 3.76 24.83
C ASN A 367 25.25 2.66 24.05
N ALA A 368 26.35 3.00 23.37
CA ALA A 368 26.98 2.15 22.34
C ALA A 368 27.56 0.83 22.88
N THR A 369 28.07 0.83 24.11
CA THR A 369 28.64 -0.40 24.73
C THR A 369 27.61 -1.51 24.89
N ASN A 370 26.31 -1.19 24.87
CA ASN A 370 25.21 -2.14 25.00
C ASN A 370 24.12 -1.91 23.94
N TYR A 371 24.46 -1.31 22.79
CA TYR A 371 23.46 -1.06 21.75
C TYR A 371 23.04 -2.36 21.07
N ASN A 372 21.74 -2.52 20.91
CA ASN A 372 21.08 -3.57 20.13
C ASN A 372 19.79 -2.94 19.60
N CYS A 373 19.48 -3.12 18.31
CA CYS A 373 18.26 -2.58 17.68
C CYS A 373 16.93 -2.98 18.36
N GLN A 374 16.94 -4.00 19.22
CA GLN A 374 15.80 -4.35 20.08
C GLN A 374 15.51 -3.30 21.16
N ARG A 375 16.51 -2.54 21.59
CA ARG A 375 16.38 -1.52 22.64
C ARG A 375 16.00 -0.17 22.02
N PRO A 376 14.86 0.41 22.40
CA PRO A 376 14.49 1.74 21.93
C PRO A 376 15.45 2.79 22.50
N LEU A 377 15.83 3.75 21.68
CA LEU A 377 16.50 4.98 22.10
C LEU A 377 15.51 6.14 21.92
N PRO A 378 15.19 6.93 22.97
CA PRO A 378 14.10 7.90 22.95
C PRO A 378 14.10 8.86 21.75
N LEU A 379 15.21 9.51 21.43
CA LEU A 379 15.28 10.48 20.33
C LEU A 379 15.31 9.80 18.96
N LEU A 380 16.00 8.66 18.83
CA LEU A 380 15.97 7.85 17.61
C LEU A 380 14.53 7.40 17.26
N ASP A 381 13.83 6.79 18.21
CA ASP A 381 12.45 6.32 18.03
C ASP A 381 11.50 7.49 17.75
N ALA A 382 11.71 8.64 18.42
CA ALA A 382 10.96 9.85 18.18
C ALA A 382 11.14 10.38 16.74
N THR A 383 12.37 10.35 16.24
CA THR A 383 12.72 10.76 14.87
C THR A 383 12.07 9.82 13.85
N ILE A 384 12.14 8.50 14.08
CA ILE A 384 11.49 7.49 13.25
C ILE A 384 9.97 7.71 13.21
N HIS A 385 9.34 7.88 14.37
CA HIS A 385 7.89 8.13 14.45
C HIS A 385 7.48 9.44 13.78
N GLU A 386 8.25 10.52 13.96
CA GLU A 386 7.94 11.80 13.36
C GLU A 386 8.08 11.79 11.83
N SER A 387 9.12 11.11 11.33
CA SER A 387 9.27 10.89 9.89
C SER A 387 8.09 10.11 9.32
N MET A 388 7.64 9.03 9.97
CA MET A 388 6.46 8.26 9.52
C MET A 388 5.14 9.03 9.68
N ARG A 389 5.07 10.00 10.60
CA ARG A 389 3.89 10.86 10.75
C ARG A 389 3.77 11.78 9.53
N LEU A 390 4.86 12.46 9.16
CA LEU A 390 4.88 13.35 8.01
C LEU A 390 4.88 12.57 6.68
N TRP A 391 5.63 11.49 6.57
CA TRP A 391 5.73 10.72 5.32
C TRP A 391 5.49 9.24 5.60
N PRO A 392 4.21 8.84 5.79
CA PRO A 392 3.89 7.45 5.99
C PRO A 392 4.19 6.66 4.71
N SER A 393 4.80 5.47 4.81
CA SER A 393 5.11 4.65 3.62
C SER A 393 3.90 4.22 2.81
N ILE A 394 2.69 4.37 3.35
CA ILE A 394 1.42 4.12 2.68
C ILE A 394 0.51 5.35 2.88
N PHE A 395 0.24 6.07 1.80
CA PHE A 395 -0.61 7.28 1.84
C PHE A 395 -2.09 6.96 1.77
N PHE A 396 -2.46 5.92 1.03
CA PHE A 396 -3.85 5.53 0.90
C PHE A 396 -4.30 4.72 2.13
N ALA A 397 -5.53 4.96 2.57
CA ALA A 397 -6.11 4.18 3.65
C ALA A 397 -6.51 2.77 3.19
N PRO A 398 -6.33 1.73 4.01
CA PRO A 398 -6.86 0.39 3.75
C PRO A 398 -8.35 0.46 3.36
N GLN A 399 -8.69 -0.03 2.16
CA GLN A 399 -10.08 0.01 1.70
C GLN A 399 -10.96 -0.87 2.58
N ARG A 400 -11.98 -0.28 3.19
CA ARG A 400 -12.95 -0.99 4.02
C ARG A 400 -14.34 -0.94 3.41
N VAL A 401 -15.19 -1.90 3.79
CA VAL A 401 -16.61 -1.95 3.45
C VAL A 401 -17.43 -1.87 4.73
N THR A 402 -18.44 -0.99 4.76
CA THR A 402 -19.42 -0.95 5.86
C THR A 402 -20.22 -2.26 5.91
N PRO A 403 -20.60 -2.74 7.12
CA PRO A 403 -21.42 -3.94 7.22
C PRO A 403 -22.82 -3.68 6.64
N PRO A 404 -23.62 -4.72 6.30
CA PRO A 404 -24.93 -4.54 5.65
C PRO A 404 -25.90 -3.63 6.42
N GLU A 405 -25.85 -3.61 7.74
CA GLU A 405 -26.65 -2.74 8.60
C GLU A 405 -26.21 -1.26 8.60
N GLY A 406 -25.08 -0.94 7.95
CA GLY A 406 -24.46 0.39 7.98
C GLY A 406 -23.49 0.59 9.14
N LEU A 407 -22.87 1.76 9.18
CA LEU A 407 -21.88 2.13 10.19
C LEU A 407 -22.13 3.56 10.64
N THR A 408 -22.34 3.76 11.94
CA THR A 408 -22.42 5.09 12.55
C THR A 408 -21.05 5.48 13.12
N ILE A 409 -20.55 6.63 12.72
CA ILE A 409 -19.34 7.25 13.27
C ILE A 409 -19.78 8.62 13.81
N ASN A 410 -19.62 8.84 15.12
CA ASN A 410 -20.20 9.99 15.81
C ASN A 410 -21.71 10.14 15.49
N HIS A 411 -22.11 11.23 14.83
CA HIS A 411 -23.49 11.51 14.44
C HIS A 411 -23.77 11.24 12.95
N HIS A 412 -22.81 10.67 12.21
CA HIS A 412 -22.94 10.35 10.79
C HIS A 412 -23.23 8.87 10.57
N PHE A 413 -24.41 8.57 10.00
CA PHE A 413 -24.78 7.23 9.57
C PHE A 413 -24.35 6.98 8.11
N ILE A 414 -23.45 6.01 7.91
CA ILE A 414 -23.01 5.55 6.60
C ILE A 414 -23.81 4.29 6.24
N PRO A 415 -24.51 4.26 5.10
CA PRO A 415 -25.24 3.08 4.65
C PRO A 415 -24.35 1.84 4.50
N GLY A 416 -24.96 0.65 4.52
CA GLY A 416 -24.25 -0.61 4.35
C GLY A 416 -23.67 -0.82 2.95
N ASN A 417 -22.65 -1.67 2.86
CA ASN A 417 -21.96 -2.05 1.61
C ASN A 417 -21.30 -0.87 0.87
N MET A 418 -20.86 0.15 1.61
CA MET A 418 -20.16 1.32 1.09
C MET A 418 -18.65 1.17 1.31
N LEU A 419 -17.86 1.62 0.32
CA LEU A 419 -16.41 1.71 0.45
C LEU A 419 -16.07 2.93 1.31
N ILE A 420 -15.16 2.75 2.26
CA ILE A 420 -14.74 3.81 3.18
C ILE A 420 -13.23 3.79 3.38
N HIS A 421 -12.63 4.97 3.47
CA HIS A 421 -11.19 5.21 3.62
C HIS A 421 -10.91 6.27 4.68
N VAL A 422 -9.82 6.13 5.44
CA VAL A 422 -9.33 7.12 6.42
C VAL A 422 -7.85 7.42 6.15
N PRO A 423 -7.54 8.49 5.41
CA PRO A 423 -6.20 8.70 4.85
C PRO A 423 -5.20 9.18 5.91
N PRO A 424 -4.14 8.39 6.21
CA PRO A 424 -3.18 8.74 7.26
C PRO A 424 -2.45 10.05 6.97
N PHE A 425 -2.10 10.35 5.71
CA PHE A 425 -1.38 11.57 5.35
C PHE A 425 -2.14 12.84 5.78
N ALA A 426 -3.45 12.88 5.52
CA ALA A 426 -4.29 14.02 5.88
C ALA A 426 -4.51 14.08 7.40
N LEU A 427 -4.81 12.95 8.06
CA LEU A 427 -5.02 12.92 9.51
C LEU A 427 -3.78 13.29 10.31
N ASN A 428 -2.61 12.86 9.85
CA ASN A 428 -1.33 13.19 10.47
C ASN A 428 -1.00 14.68 10.34
N ARG A 429 -1.57 15.38 9.36
CA ARG A 429 -1.41 16.82 9.14
C ARG A 429 -2.61 17.66 9.62
N ASP A 430 -3.53 17.05 10.35
CA ASP A 430 -4.68 17.75 10.89
C ASP A 430 -4.33 18.41 12.23
N SER A 431 -4.54 19.73 12.32
CA SER A 431 -4.30 20.50 13.54
C SER A 431 -5.16 20.07 14.74
N ARG A 432 -6.25 19.32 14.53
CA ARG A 432 -7.05 18.69 15.58
C ARG A 432 -6.34 17.50 16.23
N ASN A 433 -5.36 16.92 15.53
CA ASN A 433 -4.61 15.74 15.97
C ASN A 433 -3.19 16.07 16.42
N PHE A 434 -2.52 17.04 15.76
CA PHE A 434 -1.14 17.41 16.04
C PHE A 434 -0.96 18.93 15.97
N ALA A 435 -0.35 19.52 17.01
CA ALA A 435 0.07 20.91 16.98
C ALA A 435 1.31 21.08 16.08
N HIS A 436 1.36 22.18 15.32
CA HIS A 436 2.34 22.39 14.25
C HIS A 436 2.46 21.15 13.34
N PRO A 437 1.36 20.76 12.68
CA PRO A 437 1.25 19.45 12.03
C PRO A 437 2.20 19.27 10.85
N ASP A 438 2.62 20.34 10.17
CA ASP A 438 3.51 20.25 9.02
C ASP A 438 5.01 20.31 9.39
N SER A 439 5.33 20.61 10.64
CA SER A 439 6.72 20.72 11.12
C SER A 439 7.28 19.37 11.59
N PHE A 440 8.55 19.11 11.28
CA PHE A 440 9.30 17.95 11.78
C PHE A 440 9.76 18.23 13.22
N ILE A 441 9.04 17.67 14.21
CA ILE A 441 9.31 17.85 15.65
C ILE A 441 9.34 16.49 16.34
N PRO A 442 10.48 15.77 16.35
CA PRO A 442 10.66 14.52 17.10
C PRO A 442 10.23 14.63 18.57
N GLU A 443 10.49 15.76 19.22
CA GLU A 443 10.17 16.00 20.64
C GLU A 443 8.70 15.76 20.98
N ARG A 444 7.77 15.81 20.00
CA ARG A 444 6.35 15.49 20.24
C ARG A 444 6.13 14.06 20.78
N TRP A 445 7.10 13.17 20.56
CA TRP A 445 7.06 11.79 21.02
C TRP A 445 7.85 11.57 22.32
N THR A 446 8.51 12.60 22.84
CA THR A 446 9.37 12.55 24.03
C THR A 446 9.09 13.71 24.98
N SER A 447 9.83 14.82 24.86
CA SER A 447 9.84 15.93 25.82
C SER A 447 8.66 16.89 25.67
N ARG A 448 7.92 16.82 24.55
CA ARG A 448 6.78 17.70 24.23
C ARG A 448 5.50 16.95 23.86
N PRO A 449 5.02 16.01 24.70
CA PRO A 449 3.87 15.18 24.38
C PRO A 449 2.56 15.98 24.21
N GLU A 450 2.49 17.21 24.73
CA GLU A 450 1.36 18.13 24.55
C GLU A 450 1.10 18.50 23.08
N LEU A 451 2.09 18.31 22.20
CA LEU A 451 1.94 18.54 20.76
C LEU A 451 1.15 17.45 20.05
N VAL A 452 0.85 16.33 20.71
CA VAL A 452 -0.01 15.25 20.20
C VAL A 452 -1.38 15.35 20.85
N LEU A 453 -2.32 16.00 20.16
CA LEU A 453 -3.68 16.23 20.65
C LEU A 453 -4.56 14.99 20.55
N ASN A 454 -4.33 14.15 19.54
CA ASN A 454 -5.03 12.89 19.36
C ASN A 454 -4.09 11.78 18.90
N LYS A 455 -3.63 10.98 19.87
CA LYS A 455 -2.71 9.87 19.62
C LYS A 455 -3.28 8.79 18.69
N ASN A 456 -4.60 8.62 18.64
CA ASN A 456 -5.23 7.60 17.78
C ASN A 456 -5.05 7.90 16.30
N ALA A 457 -4.83 9.17 15.92
CA ALA A 457 -4.57 9.57 14.54
C ALA A 457 -3.21 9.09 14.02
N PHE A 458 -2.27 8.74 14.91
CA PHE A 458 -0.99 8.16 14.53
C PHE A 458 -1.08 6.62 14.48
N TYR A 459 -1.27 6.07 13.29
CA TYR A 459 -1.35 4.62 13.05
C TYR A 459 -0.49 4.17 11.85
N PRO A 460 0.82 4.45 11.81
CA PRO A 460 1.67 4.10 10.65
C PRO A 460 1.70 2.59 10.35
N PHE A 461 1.44 1.77 11.36
CA PHE A 461 1.34 0.31 11.24
C PHE A 461 -0.12 -0.19 11.26
N SER A 462 -1.10 0.66 10.96
CA SER A 462 -2.54 0.38 11.10
C SER A 462 -2.92 -0.02 12.54
N THR A 463 -4.16 -0.45 12.76
CA THR A 463 -4.67 -0.89 14.07
C THR A 463 -5.67 -2.04 13.94
N GLY A 464 -6.04 -2.62 15.09
CA GLY A 464 -6.95 -3.77 15.20
C GLY A 464 -6.44 -5.05 14.56
N PRO A 465 -7.34 -5.96 14.11
CA PRO A 465 -6.96 -7.32 13.71
C PRO A 465 -6.15 -7.36 12.42
N TYR A 466 -6.13 -6.27 11.66
CA TYR A 466 -5.41 -6.13 10.40
C TYR A 466 -4.23 -5.16 10.51
N ASN A 467 -3.72 -4.90 11.72
CA ASN A 467 -2.50 -4.13 11.91
C ASN A 467 -1.29 -4.82 11.25
N CYS A 468 -0.20 -4.08 11.02
CA CYS A 468 1.00 -4.62 10.40
C CYS A 468 1.62 -5.73 11.27
N VAL A 469 1.73 -6.92 10.70
CA VAL A 469 2.38 -8.08 11.33
C VAL A 469 3.90 -7.89 11.42
N GLY A 470 4.48 -7.13 10.48
CA GLY A 470 5.90 -6.80 10.40
C GLY A 470 6.35 -5.66 11.31
N LYS A 471 5.47 -5.05 12.11
CA LYS A 471 5.81 -3.85 12.93
C LYS A 471 7.07 -4.06 13.78
N GLY A 472 7.18 -5.22 14.44
CA GLY A 472 8.34 -5.53 15.28
C GLY A 472 9.64 -5.53 14.47
N LEU A 473 9.63 -6.24 13.35
CA LEU A 473 10.79 -6.35 12.45
C LEU A 473 11.18 -5.00 11.85
N ALA A 474 10.21 -4.26 11.31
CA ALA A 474 10.45 -2.95 10.71
C ALA A 474 11.11 -2.00 11.72
N MET A 475 10.68 -2.00 12.98
CA MET A 475 11.32 -1.15 14.00
C MET A 475 12.75 -1.60 14.33
N LEU A 476 13.08 -2.90 14.25
CA LEU A 476 14.47 -3.35 14.39
C LEU A 476 15.33 -2.84 13.25
N GLU A 477 14.87 -3.00 12.00
CA GLU A 477 15.56 -2.50 10.80
C GLU A 477 15.78 -0.98 10.88
N LEU A 478 14.71 -0.22 11.12
CA LEU A 478 14.76 1.24 11.20
C LEU A 478 15.73 1.72 12.29
N ARG A 479 15.70 1.12 13.49
CA ARG A 479 16.62 1.49 14.57
C ARG A 479 18.07 1.14 14.23
N SER A 480 18.30 -0.09 13.77
CA SER A 480 19.65 -0.57 13.45
C SER A 480 20.29 0.32 12.39
N VAL A 481 19.62 0.49 11.24
CA VAL A 481 20.14 1.25 10.11
C VAL A 481 20.30 2.73 10.47
N VAL A 482 19.26 3.38 10.98
CA VAL A 482 19.32 4.83 11.23
C VAL A 482 20.33 5.16 12.32
N GLY A 483 20.28 4.46 13.46
CA GLY A 483 21.18 4.72 14.59
C GLY A 483 22.64 4.51 14.23
N ARG A 484 22.96 3.41 13.54
CA ARG A 484 24.35 3.06 13.19
C ARG A 484 24.90 3.90 12.05
N VAL A 485 24.11 4.15 11.00
CA VAL A 485 24.52 5.04 9.91
C VAL A 485 24.80 6.44 10.44
N VAL A 486 23.92 6.99 11.29
CA VAL A 486 24.14 8.32 11.89
C VAL A 486 25.34 8.34 12.84
N ASN A 487 25.64 7.22 13.51
CA ASN A 487 26.81 7.12 14.38
C ASN A 487 28.14 7.22 13.60
N GLU A 488 28.19 6.62 12.40
CA GLU A 488 29.40 6.50 11.59
C GLU A 488 29.54 7.57 10.51
N PHE A 489 28.42 8.09 9.99
CA PHE A 489 28.39 9.01 8.85
C PHE A 489 27.61 10.29 9.12
N ASP A 490 28.07 11.39 8.52
CA ASP A 490 27.25 12.56 8.20
C ASP A 490 26.63 12.38 6.81
N ILE A 491 25.34 12.70 6.68
CA ILE A 491 24.59 12.62 5.43
C ILE A 491 24.52 14.02 4.82
N ILE A 492 25.14 14.21 3.66
CA ILE A 492 25.30 15.51 3.02
C ILE A 492 24.52 15.55 1.72
N LEU A 493 23.67 16.57 1.59
CA LEU A 493 22.93 16.87 0.39
C LEU A 493 23.84 17.59 -0.64
N PRO A 494 23.66 17.37 -1.95
CA PRO A 494 24.43 18.07 -2.96
C PRO A 494 24.17 19.58 -2.93
N GLU A 495 25.13 20.34 -3.45
CA GLU A 495 24.96 21.79 -3.63
C GLU A 495 23.75 22.09 -4.51
N GLY A 496 22.96 23.10 -4.13
CA GLY A 496 21.73 23.46 -4.84
C GLY A 496 20.52 22.57 -4.54
N PHE A 497 20.62 21.64 -3.57
CA PHE A 497 19.44 20.91 -3.08
C PHE A 497 18.35 21.87 -2.60
N ALA A 498 17.13 21.66 -3.08
CA ALA A 498 15.96 22.45 -2.74
C ALA A 498 14.97 21.59 -1.94
N GLU A 499 14.96 21.77 -0.62
CA GLU A 499 14.18 20.96 0.31
C GLU A 499 12.69 20.94 -0.02
N GLU A 500 12.09 22.13 -0.26
CA GLU A 500 10.68 22.24 -0.61
C GLU A 500 10.34 21.42 -1.86
N LYS A 501 11.16 21.51 -2.91
CA LYS A 501 10.95 20.76 -4.16
C LYS A 501 11.06 19.24 -3.97
N TYR A 502 11.92 18.79 -3.06
CA TYR A 502 12.02 17.37 -2.75
C TYR A 502 10.72 16.87 -2.13
N TRP A 503 10.26 17.54 -1.06
CA TRP A 503 9.04 17.14 -0.37
C TRP A 503 7.78 17.30 -1.24
N GLU A 504 7.71 18.33 -2.09
CA GLU A 504 6.65 18.50 -3.08
C GLU A 504 6.64 17.44 -4.18
N GLY A 505 7.76 16.74 -4.40
CA GLY A 505 7.90 15.71 -5.42
C GLY A 505 7.52 14.29 -4.95
N VAL A 506 7.11 14.11 -3.69
CA VAL A 506 6.77 12.80 -3.15
C VAL A 506 5.42 12.34 -3.69
N LYS A 507 5.42 11.25 -4.47
CA LYS A 507 4.23 10.75 -5.16
C LYS A 507 3.51 9.63 -4.39
N ASP A 508 2.23 9.39 -4.73
CA ASP A 508 1.41 8.28 -4.25
C ASP A 508 1.39 7.14 -5.30
N HIS A 509 2.22 6.12 -5.10
CA HIS A 509 2.43 5.02 -6.04
C HIS A 509 1.79 3.69 -5.60
N PHE A 510 0.82 3.71 -4.67
CA PHE A 510 0.45 2.62 -3.75
C PHE A 510 1.30 2.68 -2.48
N THR A 511 2.61 2.50 -2.58
CA THR A 511 3.55 2.94 -1.56
C THR A 511 3.92 4.40 -1.81
N ALA A 512 4.40 5.10 -0.78
CA ALA A 512 4.96 6.43 -0.96
C ALA A 512 6.14 6.33 -1.93
N GLY A 513 6.21 7.24 -2.91
CA GLY A 513 7.29 7.30 -3.89
C GLY A 513 8.23 8.47 -3.57
N PRO A 514 9.30 8.27 -2.78
CA PRO A 514 10.32 9.29 -2.59
C PRO A 514 10.90 9.74 -3.93
N PRO A 515 11.12 11.04 -4.15
CA PRO A 515 11.86 11.51 -5.32
C PRO A 515 13.25 10.89 -5.36
N LYS A 516 13.77 10.70 -6.58
CA LYS A 516 15.16 10.31 -6.77
C LYS A 516 16.06 11.42 -6.23
N GLN A 517 16.82 11.11 -5.18
CA GLN A 517 17.75 12.05 -4.58
C GLN A 517 19.07 11.34 -4.29
N GLU A 518 20.16 11.96 -4.76
CA GLU A 518 21.51 11.52 -4.42
C GLU A 518 21.98 12.22 -3.14
N VAL A 519 22.74 11.50 -2.32
CA VAL A 519 23.35 12.02 -1.10
C VAL A 519 24.79 11.53 -1.01
N LYS A 520 25.62 12.23 -0.23
CA LYS A 520 26.95 11.76 0.16
C LYS A 520 26.93 11.29 1.60
N PHE A 521 27.59 10.17 1.87
CA PHE A 521 27.93 9.76 3.23
C PHE A 521 29.39 10.08 3.48
N LEU A 522 29.69 10.81 4.55
CA LEU A 522 31.06 11.16 4.96
C LEU A 522 31.30 10.60 6.36
N ARG A 523 32.42 9.90 6.59
CA ARG A 523 32.70 9.38 7.93
C ARG A 523 32.86 10.54 8.91
N VAL A 524 32.25 10.38 10.08
CA VAL A 524 32.38 11.34 11.17
C VAL A 524 33.83 11.31 11.64
N LYS A 525 34.49 12.47 11.64
CA LYS A 525 35.83 12.60 12.23
C LYS A 525 35.71 12.47 13.74
N GLU A 526 36.58 11.65 14.33
CA GLU A 526 36.65 11.43 15.78
C GLU A 526 36.90 12.72 16.58
#